data_AF-A0A554L9D3-F1
#
_entry.id   AF-A0A554L9D3-F1
#
_cell.length_a   1.000
_cell.length_b   1.000
_cell.length_c   1.000
_cell.angle_alpha   90.00
_cell.angle_beta   90.00
_cell.angle_gamma   90.00
#
_symmetry.space_group_name_H-M   'P 1'
#
loop_
_entity.id
_entity.type
_entity.pdbx_description
1 polymer ?
#
loop_
_entity_poly.entity_id
_entity_poly.type
_entity_poly.pdbx_seq_one_letter_code
_entity_poly.pdbx_strand_id
1 'polypeptide(L)'
;MLNFDLVKVFFITLFFSFGVQALFYLRYAFGNRKIIREHKAVIAYKSGVIGDGVLIPLTNVFAWLVLGQLAPWNTQLNFFLTTGATGLLITFLFHWGQQRFHLTNWTMPTSGHWTLLGVYHAIFMFCEISFLSFVLFNYLFSVFDGTRTGGVPLSYALIILFLFFVTFVHDYWRTLFSKFVAK
;
A
#
# COMPACT_ATOMS: atom_id res chain seq x y z
N MET A 1 19.33 16.82 11.99
CA MET A 1 19.43 15.41 11.56
C MET A 1 18.10 14.78 11.08
N LEU A 2 16.91 15.35 11.38
CA LEU A 2 15.62 14.79 10.92
C LEU A 2 15.44 14.64 9.39
N ASN A 3 15.99 15.54 8.58
CA ASN A 3 15.68 15.56 7.14
C ASN A 3 16.22 14.35 6.35
N PHE A 4 17.34 13.75 6.78
CA PHE A 4 17.96 12.66 6.01
C PHE A 4 17.16 11.36 6.12
N ASP A 5 16.51 11.11 7.26
CA ASP A 5 15.73 9.90 7.47
C ASP A 5 14.38 9.95 6.76
N LEU A 6 13.76 11.13 6.65
CA LEU A 6 12.52 11.30 5.88
C LEU A 6 12.73 11.03 4.39
N VAL A 7 13.85 11.53 3.84
CA VAL A 7 14.23 11.27 2.44
C VAL A 7 14.44 9.77 2.20
N LYS A 8 15.10 9.07 3.13
CA LYS A 8 15.26 7.61 3.02
C LYS A 8 13.92 6.90 3.04
N VAL A 9 13.04 7.20 4.00
CA VAL A 9 11.70 6.60 4.10
C VAL A 9 10.95 6.78 2.78
N PHE A 10 10.94 8.00 2.23
CA PHE A 10 10.30 8.29 0.95
C PHE A 10 10.87 7.42 -0.19
N PHE A 11 12.19 7.42 -0.41
CA PHE A 11 12.78 6.72 -1.55
C PHE A 11 12.77 5.19 -1.40
N ILE A 12 12.90 4.67 -0.18
CA ILE A 12 12.75 3.24 0.10
C ILE A 12 11.32 2.82 -0.19
N THR A 13 10.32 3.52 0.37
CA THR A 13 8.92 3.21 0.09
C THR A 13 8.61 3.37 -1.40
N LEU A 14 9.08 4.42 -2.07
CA LEU A 14 8.91 4.63 -3.52
C LEU A 14 9.46 3.46 -4.34
N PHE A 15 10.66 2.99 -3.99
CA PHE A 15 11.28 1.87 -4.68
C PHE A 15 10.44 0.60 -4.54
N PHE A 16 9.99 0.26 -3.33
CA PHE A 16 9.22 -0.97 -3.12
C PHE A 16 7.77 -0.85 -3.61
N SER A 17 7.08 0.26 -3.38
CA SER A 17 5.70 0.46 -3.84
C SER A 17 5.59 0.52 -5.37
N PHE A 18 6.45 1.30 -6.03
CA PHE A 18 6.35 1.57 -7.47
C PHE A 18 7.56 1.13 -8.27
N GLY A 19 8.78 1.36 -7.77
CA GLY A 19 10.02 1.07 -8.49
C GLY A 19 10.18 -0.39 -8.92
N VAL A 20 9.92 -1.35 -8.03
CA VAL A 20 9.94 -2.78 -8.37
C VAL A 20 8.93 -3.09 -9.47
N GLN A 21 7.72 -2.53 -9.39
CA GLN A 21 6.73 -2.73 -10.44
C GLN A 21 7.19 -2.14 -11.78
N ALA A 22 7.78 -0.95 -11.78
CA ALA A 22 8.35 -0.34 -12.98
C ALA A 22 9.48 -1.20 -13.59
N LEU A 23 10.35 -1.81 -12.76
CA LEU A 23 11.38 -2.74 -13.24
C LEU A 23 10.77 -4.00 -13.89
N PHE A 24 9.72 -4.56 -13.30
CA PHE A 24 8.99 -5.69 -13.90
C PHE A 24 8.31 -5.29 -15.21
N TYR A 25 7.77 -4.07 -15.30
CA TYR A 25 7.23 -3.54 -16.55
C TYR A 25 8.28 -3.49 -17.65
N LEU A 26 9.46 -2.94 -17.37
CA LEU A 26 10.57 -2.92 -18.33
C LEU A 26 10.97 -4.35 -18.72
N ARG A 27 11.13 -5.25 -17.74
CA ARG A 27 11.45 -6.67 -17.99
C ARG A 27 10.44 -7.32 -18.94
N TYR A 28 9.14 -7.11 -18.73
CA TYR A 28 8.10 -7.67 -19.60
C TYR A 28 8.06 -6.98 -20.96
N ALA A 29 8.29 -5.66 -21.04
CA ALA A 29 8.36 -4.93 -22.30
C ALA A 29 9.50 -5.40 -23.21
N PHE A 30 10.66 -5.76 -22.63
CA PHE A 30 11.83 -6.23 -23.38
C PHE A 30 11.85 -7.75 -23.61
N GLY A 31 11.25 -8.56 -22.73
CA GLY A 31 11.31 -10.03 -22.82
C GLY A 31 10.01 -10.74 -23.16
N ASN A 32 8.90 -10.42 -22.49
CA ASN A 32 7.61 -11.12 -22.61
C ASN A 32 6.46 -10.13 -22.75
N ARG A 33 6.31 -9.61 -23.98
CA ARG A 33 5.32 -8.58 -24.30
C ARG A 33 3.87 -9.04 -24.17
N LYS A 34 3.60 -10.35 -24.06
CA LYS A 34 2.24 -10.89 -24.02
C LYS A 34 1.49 -10.42 -22.77
N ILE A 35 2.11 -10.52 -21.59
CA ILE A 35 1.50 -10.14 -20.30
C ILE A 35 1.06 -8.67 -20.29
N ILE A 36 1.92 -7.75 -20.73
CA ILE A 36 1.62 -6.31 -20.72
C ILE A 36 0.66 -5.87 -21.83
N ARG A 37 0.49 -6.68 -22.89
CA ARG A 37 -0.49 -6.43 -23.96
C ARG A 37 -1.88 -6.94 -23.59
N GLU A 38 -1.96 -8.08 -22.93
CA GLU A 38 -3.22 -8.74 -22.59
C GLU A 38 -3.78 -8.26 -21.25
N HIS A 39 -2.92 -7.75 -20.36
CA HIS A 39 -3.32 -7.32 -19.02
C HIS A 39 -2.82 -5.92 -18.70
N LYS A 40 -3.69 -5.14 -18.04
CA LYS A 40 -3.35 -3.79 -17.59
C LYS A 40 -2.26 -3.87 -16.52
N ALA A 41 -1.16 -3.16 -16.77
CA ALA A 41 -0.07 -2.98 -15.81
C ALA A 41 -0.37 -1.86 -14.82
N VAL A 42 0.37 -1.78 -13.71
CA VAL A 42 0.19 -0.75 -12.67
C VAL A 42 0.25 0.67 -13.21
N ILE A 43 1.09 0.91 -14.22
CA ILE A 43 1.30 2.21 -14.86
C ILE A 43 0.05 2.68 -15.60
N ALA A 44 -0.87 1.77 -15.95
CA ALA A 44 -2.15 2.11 -16.57
C ALA A 44 -3.20 2.63 -15.57
N TYR A 45 -2.92 2.57 -14.26
CA TYR A 45 -3.83 2.94 -13.18
C TYR A 45 -3.37 4.23 -12.50
N LYS A 46 -4.30 5.14 -12.19
CA LYS A 46 -4.02 6.32 -11.38
C LYS A 46 -3.58 5.94 -9.98
N SER A 47 -4.21 4.94 -9.37
CA SER A 47 -3.81 4.40 -8.08
C SER A 47 -2.41 3.78 -8.12
N GLY A 48 -1.99 3.27 -9.27
CA GLY A 48 -0.64 2.78 -9.47
C GLY A 48 0.40 3.89 -9.58
N VAL A 49 0.18 4.86 -10.48
CA VAL A 49 1.16 5.93 -10.71
C VAL A 49 1.19 6.96 -9.58
N ILE A 50 0.01 7.45 -9.16
CA ILE A 50 -0.10 8.48 -8.13
C ILE A 50 -0.12 7.83 -6.76
N GLY A 51 -0.87 6.76 -6.58
CA GLY A 51 -0.98 6.08 -5.30
C GLY A 51 0.33 5.45 -4.87
N ASP A 52 0.79 4.42 -5.57
CA ASP A 52 2.03 3.73 -5.24
C ASP A 52 3.25 4.65 -5.44
N GLY A 53 3.27 5.46 -6.51
CA GLY A 53 4.41 6.31 -6.84
C GLY A 53 4.58 7.59 -6.01
N VAL A 54 3.56 8.02 -5.26
CA VAL A 54 3.63 9.29 -4.51
C VAL A 54 2.92 9.21 -3.16
N LEU A 55 1.64 8.84 -3.15
CA LEU A 55 0.81 8.94 -1.95
C LEU A 55 1.24 7.97 -0.85
N ILE A 56 1.56 6.72 -1.19
CA ILE A 56 2.07 5.73 -0.23
C ILE A 56 3.43 6.16 0.35
N PRO A 57 4.45 6.53 -0.45
CA PRO A 57 5.70 7.11 0.05
C PRO A 57 5.52 8.30 0.99
N LEU A 58 4.65 9.25 0.64
CA LEU A 58 4.38 10.41 1.50
C LEU A 58 3.66 10.01 2.79
N THR A 59 2.71 9.07 2.72
CA THR A 59 2.03 8.55 3.91
C THR A 59 3.05 7.99 4.90
N ASN A 60 4.02 7.21 4.42
CA ASN A 60 5.05 6.64 5.29
C ASN A 60 5.99 7.68 5.90
N VAL A 61 6.30 8.76 5.18
CA VAL A 61 7.04 9.90 5.75
C VAL A 61 6.27 10.51 6.93
N PHE A 62 4.98 10.77 6.78
CA PHE A 62 4.17 11.31 7.87
C PHE A 62 3.95 10.30 9.00
N ALA A 63 3.77 9.03 8.70
CA ALA A 63 3.67 7.96 9.69
C ALA A 63 4.96 7.85 10.53
N TRP A 64 6.13 7.99 9.89
CA TRP A 64 7.41 8.06 10.57
C TRP A 64 7.54 9.29 11.47
N LEU A 65 7.04 10.45 11.03
CA LEU A 65 6.99 11.66 11.85
C LEU A 65 6.09 11.50 13.08
N VAL A 66 4.92 10.86 12.92
CA VAL A 66 4.03 10.52 14.05
C VAL A 66 4.79 9.67 15.06
N LEU A 67 5.42 8.59 14.60
CA LEU A 67 6.20 7.71 15.45
C LEU A 67 7.33 8.47 16.20
N GLY A 68 8.04 9.37 15.53
CA GLY A 68 9.05 10.21 16.17
C GLY A 68 8.50 11.14 17.27
N GLN A 69 7.24 11.57 17.15
CA GLN A 69 6.56 12.39 18.17
C GLN A 69 6.02 11.56 19.35
N LEU A 70 5.70 10.29 19.11
CA LEU A 70 5.19 9.34 20.10
C LEU A 70 6.30 8.60 20.85
N ALA A 71 7.57 8.92 20.63
CA ALA A 71 8.68 8.22 21.27
C ALA A 71 8.68 8.42 22.81
N PRO A 72 8.88 7.35 23.61
CA PRO A 72 9.06 5.97 23.18
C PRO A 72 7.74 5.29 22.76
N TRP A 73 7.77 4.58 21.62
CA TRP A 73 6.63 3.77 21.16
C TRP A 73 6.60 2.39 21.83
N ASN A 74 5.44 1.73 21.79
CA ASN A 74 5.24 0.40 22.33
C ASN A 74 6.04 -0.65 21.52
N THR A 75 6.95 -1.35 22.21
CA THR A 75 7.82 -2.38 21.65
C THR A 75 7.49 -3.79 22.13
N GLN A 76 6.35 -3.98 22.80
CA GLN A 76 5.94 -5.30 23.28
C GLN A 76 5.68 -6.24 22.10
N LEU A 77 6.12 -7.50 22.21
CA LEU A 77 5.95 -8.50 21.16
C LEU A 77 4.48 -8.66 20.74
N ASN A 78 3.56 -8.69 21.70
CA ASN A 78 2.13 -8.78 21.43
C ASN A 78 1.64 -7.66 20.51
N PHE A 79 2.19 -6.46 20.65
CA PHE A 79 1.85 -5.30 19.83
C PHE A 79 2.29 -5.48 18.36
N PHE A 80 3.50 -5.98 18.14
CA PHE A 80 3.97 -6.36 16.81
C PHE A 80 3.14 -7.50 16.20
N LEU A 81 2.75 -8.49 17.01
CA LEU A 81 1.89 -9.58 16.55
C LEU A 81 0.49 -9.08 16.16
N THR A 82 -0.13 -8.19 16.92
CA THR A 82 -1.46 -7.66 16.59
C THR A 82 -1.44 -6.81 15.32
N THR A 83 -0.42 -5.96 15.17
CA THR A 83 -0.26 -5.10 13.98
C THR A 83 0.06 -5.93 12.74
N GLY A 84 0.93 -6.93 12.87
CA GLY A 84 1.18 -7.93 11.83
C GLY A 84 -0.06 -8.74 11.46
N ALA A 85 -0.83 -9.21 12.44
CA ALA A 85 -2.09 -9.93 12.18
C ALA A 85 -3.12 -9.07 11.44
N THR A 86 -3.17 -7.76 11.76
CA THR A 86 -4.02 -6.79 11.05
C THR A 86 -3.56 -6.63 9.61
N GLY A 87 -2.26 -6.48 9.37
CA GLY A 87 -1.69 -6.44 8.02
C GLY A 87 -1.99 -7.70 7.21
N LEU A 88 -1.85 -8.88 7.82
CA LEU A 88 -2.14 -10.16 7.19
C LEU A 88 -3.62 -10.29 6.84
N LEU A 89 -4.50 -9.97 7.78
CA LEU A 89 -5.96 -10.05 7.60
C LEU A 89 -6.43 -9.14 6.46
N ILE A 90 -6.03 -7.87 6.46
CA ILE A 90 -6.46 -6.91 5.41
C ILE A 90 -5.90 -7.32 4.05
N THR A 91 -4.62 -7.71 3.99
CA THR A 91 -3.99 -8.18 2.74
C THR A 91 -4.71 -9.41 2.20
N PHE A 92 -5.02 -10.37 3.06
CA PHE A 92 -5.77 -11.58 2.69
C PHE A 92 -7.16 -11.23 2.17
N LEU A 93 -7.93 -10.40 2.89
CA LEU A 93 -9.28 -9.99 2.47
C LEU A 93 -9.28 -9.30 1.12
N PHE A 94 -8.29 -8.43 0.87
CA PHE A 94 -8.16 -7.73 -0.41
C PHE A 94 -7.96 -8.70 -1.57
N HIS A 95 -7.01 -9.63 -1.41
CA HIS A 95 -6.68 -10.59 -2.45
C HIS A 95 -7.74 -11.69 -2.62
N TRP A 96 -8.39 -12.10 -1.53
CA TRP A 96 -9.57 -12.95 -1.57
C TRP A 96 -10.71 -12.30 -2.34
N GLY A 97 -10.97 -11.01 -2.09
CA GLY A 97 -11.91 -10.20 -2.88
C GLY A 97 -11.51 -10.14 -4.36
N GLN A 98 -10.23 -9.88 -4.65
CA GLN A 98 -9.70 -9.86 -6.01
C GLN A 98 -10.00 -11.17 -6.76
N GLN A 99 -9.80 -12.32 -6.11
CA GLN A 99 -10.13 -13.63 -6.65
C GLN A 99 -11.64 -13.82 -6.81
N ARG A 100 -12.44 -13.48 -5.77
CA ARG A 100 -13.90 -13.67 -5.73
C ARG A 100 -14.65 -12.88 -6.82
N PHE A 101 -14.12 -11.71 -7.19
CA PHE A 101 -14.68 -10.85 -8.24
C PHE A 101 -13.98 -11.02 -9.60
N HIS A 102 -13.13 -12.05 -9.75
CA HIS A 102 -12.36 -12.34 -10.97
C HIS A 102 -11.61 -11.11 -11.52
N LEU A 103 -11.03 -10.30 -10.63
CA LEU A 103 -10.30 -9.09 -10.99
C LEU A 103 -8.90 -9.47 -11.47
N THR A 104 -8.71 -9.55 -12.78
CA THR A 104 -7.44 -9.89 -13.39
C THR A 104 -6.66 -8.65 -13.81
N ASN A 105 -5.33 -8.75 -13.72
CA ASN A 105 -4.37 -7.76 -14.16
C ASN A 105 -3.01 -8.48 -14.37
N TRP A 106 -1.93 -7.75 -14.62
CA TRP A 106 -0.62 -8.36 -14.81
C TRP A 106 -0.01 -9.06 -13.56
N THR A 107 -0.52 -8.77 -12.35
CA THR A 107 -0.09 -9.43 -11.12
C THR A 107 -0.88 -10.72 -10.86
N MET A 108 -2.13 -10.78 -11.31
CA MET A 108 -2.98 -11.98 -11.35
C MET A 108 -3.66 -12.13 -12.73
N PRO A 109 -2.93 -12.66 -13.73
CA PRO A 109 -3.42 -12.87 -15.10
C PRO A 109 -4.68 -13.74 -15.16
N THR A 110 -4.69 -14.79 -14.36
CA THR A 110 -5.79 -15.74 -14.21
C THR A 110 -6.26 -15.68 -12.75
N SER A 111 -7.58 -15.67 -12.52
CA SER A 111 -8.10 -15.58 -11.14
C SER A 111 -7.52 -16.69 -10.26
N GLY A 112 -7.03 -16.32 -9.08
CA GLY A 112 -6.37 -17.22 -8.12
C GLY A 112 -4.93 -17.62 -8.48
N HIS A 113 -4.37 -17.15 -9.60
CA HIS A 113 -3.01 -17.52 -10.04
C HIS A 113 -2.14 -16.26 -10.17
N TRP A 114 -1.25 -16.07 -9.19
CA TRP A 114 -0.39 -14.89 -9.15
C TRP A 114 0.90 -15.11 -9.91
N THR A 115 1.38 -14.05 -10.55
CA THR A 115 2.76 -13.99 -10.99
C THR A 115 3.68 -13.75 -9.78
N LEU A 116 4.99 -13.90 -9.98
CA LEU A 116 5.98 -13.50 -8.97
C LEU A 116 5.80 -12.03 -8.54
N LEU A 117 5.40 -11.15 -9.47
CA LEU A 117 5.08 -9.76 -9.17
C LEU A 117 3.84 -9.63 -8.27
N GLY A 118 2.83 -10.49 -8.44
CA GLY A 118 1.66 -10.52 -7.55
C GLY A 118 1.99 -11.00 -6.15
N VAL A 119 2.83 -12.04 -6.02
CA VAL A 119 3.33 -12.49 -4.71
C VAL A 119 4.11 -11.37 -4.02
N TYR A 120 5.00 -10.71 -4.76
CA TYR A 120 5.72 -9.52 -4.27
C TYR A 120 4.77 -8.42 -3.78
N HIS A 121 3.77 -8.06 -4.59
CA HIS A 121 2.82 -7.00 -4.24
C HIS A 121 2.03 -7.34 -2.97
N ALA A 122 1.62 -8.60 -2.80
CA ALA A 122 0.95 -9.05 -1.58
C ALA A 122 1.86 -8.93 -0.35
N ILE A 123 3.14 -9.29 -0.46
CA ILE A 123 4.11 -9.13 0.63
C ILE A 123 4.30 -7.64 0.96
N PHE A 124 4.43 -6.79 -0.06
CA PHE A 124 4.52 -5.34 0.13
C PHE A 124 3.28 -4.78 0.85
N MET A 125 2.07 -5.13 0.40
CA MET A 125 0.83 -4.72 1.06
C MET A 125 0.77 -5.17 2.52
N PHE A 126 1.18 -6.41 2.80
CA PHE A 126 1.26 -6.92 4.16
C PHE A 126 2.18 -6.07 5.05
N CYS A 127 3.40 -5.78 4.58
CA CYS A 127 4.34 -4.94 5.32
C CYS A 127 3.82 -3.51 5.52
N GLU A 128 3.28 -2.91 4.46
CA GLU A 128 2.75 -1.55 4.47
C GLU A 128 1.60 -1.41 5.47
N ILE A 129 0.60 -2.30 5.40
CA ILE A 129 -0.56 -2.25 6.30
C ILE A 129 -0.14 -2.55 7.74
N SER A 130 0.80 -3.48 7.96
CA SER A 130 1.33 -3.76 9.29
C SER A 130 2.00 -2.53 9.89
N PHE A 131 2.81 -1.82 9.10
CA PHE A 131 3.48 -0.59 9.53
C PHE A 131 2.49 0.53 9.85
N LEU A 132 1.52 0.81 8.97
CA LEU A 132 0.51 1.83 9.21
C LEU A 132 -0.38 1.49 10.42
N SER A 133 -0.71 0.21 10.61
CA SER A 133 -1.42 -0.26 11.80
C SER A 133 -0.60 -0.06 13.07
N PHE A 134 0.71 -0.32 13.02
CA PHE A 134 1.62 -0.06 14.13
C PHE A 134 1.66 1.41 14.53
N VAL A 135 1.72 2.32 13.55
CA VAL A 135 1.67 3.77 13.81
C VAL A 135 0.33 4.16 14.43
N LEU A 136 -0.78 3.72 13.83
CA LEU A 136 -2.12 4.02 14.29
C LEU A 136 -2.35 3.51 15.72
N PHE A 137 -1.94 2.29 16.03
CA PHE A 137 -2.16 1.71 17.35
C PHE A 137 -1.32 2.42 18.41
N ASN A 138 -0.08 2.82 18.09
CA ASN A 138 0.76 3.57 19.04
C ASN A 138 0.11 4.93 19.35
N TYR A 139 -0.39 5.58 18.31
CA TYR A 139 -1.13 6.82 18.47
C TYR A 139 -2.39 6.63 19.33
N LEU A 140 -3.22 5.62 19.03
CA LEU A 140 -4.42 5.33 19.81
C LEU A 140 -4.10 5.03 21.27
N PHE A 141 -3.05 4.25 21.53
CA PHE A 141 -2.57 3.96 22.88
C PHE A 141 -2.18 5.25 23.63
N SER A 142 -1.42 6.15 23.00
CA SER A 142 -1.08 7.45 23.59
C SER A 142 -2.31 8.35 23.87
N VAL A 143 -3.37 8.21 23.07
CA VAL A 143 -4.64 8.92 23.30
C VAL A 143 -5.35 8.35 24.53
N PHE A 144 -5.42 7.02 24.65
CA PHE A 144 -6.06 6.36 25.79
C PHE A 144 -5.29 6.55 27.10
N ASP A 145 -3.97 6.61 27.04
CA ASP A 145 -3.10 6.86 28.19
C ASP A 145 -3.01 8.35 28.56
N GLY A 146 -3.63 9.24 27.78
CA GLY A 146 -3.63 10.69 28.04
C GLY A 146 -2.29 11.37 27.78
N THR A 147 -1.34 10.70 27.12
CA THR A 147 0.02 11.19 26.84
C THR A 147 0.19 11.82 25.46
N ARG A 148 -0.94 12.06 24.75
CA ARG A 148 -0.97 12.46 23.34
C ARG A 148 -0.04 13.63 23.02
N THR A 149 0.91 13.35 22.14
CA THR A 149 1.71 14.33 21.39
C THR A 149 1.46 14.11 19.88
N GLY A 150 1.54 15.17 19.06
CA GLY A 150 1.77 14.97 17.62
C GLY A 150 0.60 14.65 16.69
N GLY A 151 -0.56 15.30 16.83
CA GLY A 151 -1.73 15.06 15.97
C GLY A 151 -1.59 15.51 14.51
N VAL A 152 -0.75 16.50 14.22
CA VAL A 152 -0.70 17.16 12.89
C VAL A 152 -0.15 16.23 11.79
N PRO A 153 1.00 15.55 11.97
CA PRO A 153 1.48 14.59 10.96
C PRO A 153 0.49 13.45 10.70
N LEU A 154 -0.23 12.98 11.72
CA LEU A 154 -1.26 11.97 11.55
C LEU A 154 -2.40 12.46 10.65
N SER A 155 -2.85 13.71 10.85
CA SER A 155 -3.88 14.31 9.99
C SER A 155 -3.44 14.33 8.51
N TYR A 156 -2.19 14.69 8.23
CA TYR A 156 -1.65 14.63 6.87
C TYR A 156 -1.60 13.20 6.32
N ALA A 157 -1.12 12.24 7.10
CA ALA A 157 -1.11 10.83 6.69
C ALA A 157 -2.52 10.32 6.34
N LEU A 158 -3.52 10.64 7.16
CA LEU A 158 -4.92 10.25 6.92
C LEU A 158 -5.52 10.93 5.69
N ILE A 159 -5.22 12.22 5.47
CA ILE A 159 -5.66 12.92 4.25
C ILE A 159 -5.04 12.27 3.02
N ILE A 160 -3.75 11.95 3.05
CA ILE A 160 -3.05 11.32 1.92
C ILE A 160 -3.58 9.91 1.67
N LEU A 161 -3.84 9.12 2.72
CA LEU A 161 -4.49 7.80 2.60
C LEU A 161 -5.90 7.92 2.03
N PHE A 162 -6.66 8.95 2.41
CA PHE A 162 -7.97 9.21 1.82
C PHE A 162 -7.85 9.55 0.32
N LEU A 163 -6.87 10.37 -0.07
CA LEU A 163 -6.59 10.63 -1.49
C LEU A 163 -6.18 9.36 -2.23
N PHE A 164 -5.38 8.48 -1.60
CA PHE A 164 -5.04 7.17 -2.16
C PHE A 164 -6.30 6.35 -2.38
N PHE A 165 -7.18 6.25 -1.37
CA PHE A 165 -8.45 5.56 -1.48
C PHE A 165 -9.33 6.11 -2.61
N VAL A 166 -9.37 7.43 -2.82
CA VAL A 166 -10.09 8.05 -3.94
C VAL A 166 -9.52 7.60 -5.29
N THR A 167 -8.18 7.59 -5.46
CA THR A 167 -7.56 7.08 -6.70
C THR A 167 -7.85 5.60 -6.92
N PHE A 168 -7.83 4.81 -5.85
CA PHE A 168 -8.13 3.39 -5.85
C PHE A 168 -9.58 3.12 -6.27
N VAL A 169 -10.55 3.79 -5.64
CA VAL A 169 -11.97 3.68 -5.97
C VAL A 169 -12.22 4.09 -7.41
N HIS A 170 -11.60 5.17 -7.90
CA HIS A 170 -11.73 5.58 -9.30
C HIS A 170 -11.36 4.44 -10.27
N ASP A 171 -10.24 3.76 -10.03
CA ASP A 171 -9.75 2.69 -10.90
C ASP A 171 -10.52 1.38 -10.75
N TYR A 172 -10.91 1.04 -9.52
CA TYR A 172 -11.76 -0.12 -9.24
C TYR A 172 -13.17 0.05 -9.78
N TRP A 173 -13.77 1.23 -9.62
CA TRP A 173 -15.08 1.54 -10.19
C TRP A 173 -15.07 1.34 -11.69
N ARG A 174 -14.07 1.89 -12.40
CA ARG A 174 -13.91 1.69 -13.85
C ARG A 174 -13.75 0.22 -14.23
N THR A 175 -13.07 -0.57 -13.41
CA THR A 175 -12.79 -1.99 -13.71
C THR A 175 -13.97 -2.92 -13.38
N LEU A 176 -14.69 -2.64 -12.29
CA LEU A 176 -15.86 -3.40 -11.86
C LEU A 176 -17.07 -3.06 -12.71
N PHE A 177 -17.40 -1.78 -12.90
CA PHE A 177 -18.59 -1.38 -13.65
C PHE A 177 -18.48 -1.63 -15.15
N SER A 178 -17.27 -1.60 -15.74
CA SER A 178 -17.10 -2.02 -17.14
C SER A 178 -17.54 -3.47 -17.39
N LYS A 179 -17.53 -4.33 -16.36
CA LYS A 179 -18.01 -5.71 -16.47
C LYS A 179 -19.53 -5.84 -16.36
N PHE A 180 -20.22 -4.86 -15.77
CA PHE A 180 -21.68 -4.86 -15.62
C PHE A 180 -22.40 -4.16 -16.78
N VAL A 181 -21.75 -3.19 -17.44
CA VAL A 181 -22.32 -2.47 -18.60
C VAL A 181 -22.13 -3.22 -19.93
N ALA A 182 -21.21 -4.18 -19.99
CA ALA A 182 -20.95 -4.99 -21.18
C ALA A 182 -21.86 -6.24 -21.32
N LYS A 183 -23.05 -6.23 -20.71
CA LYS A 183 -24.07 -7.27 -20.86
C LYS A 183 -25.27 -6.75 -21.62
#